data_AF-A0A955PCT2-F1
#
_entry.id   AF-A0A955PCT2-F1
#
_cell.length_a   1.000
_cell.length_b   1.000
_cell.length_c   1.000
_cell.angle_alpha   90.00
_cell.angle_beta   90.00
_cell.angle_gamma   90.00
#
_symmetry.space_group_name_H-M   'P 1'
#
loop_
_entity.id
_entity.type
_entity.pdbx_description
1 polymer ?
#
loop_
_entity_poly.entity_id
_entity_poly.type
_entity_poly.pdbx_seq_one_letter_code
_entity_poly.pdbx_strand_id
1 'polypeptide(L)'
;IPVLCDGTAQSTLGMSYSLASRNLISDMVVNQMEAQSYHSAIVLSGCDKSPFGVLNGLVNLDLTRLNRSDHPLHASFIPSHVLKGGTIPQKLESELRSISEKARKTGHENLADDIDETLDYILQCSSNQAFQGILQRCVQVKLISAADHKRIEKELAINTCDSQGGICAFYGTGNSSRIAVSSLGLVHPDVELLTEPPTQTQIQSVVKSLFSVIQKAEFSISTIVSKNIENSIRVMNATGGSTNLVKHMVAAMLYAGYRFDLWDYQRIRNAHPIPDIFDYSLTKGRDIFALAQQCCDGKSRGVETMINTLVENEVPMALAVPTISGQTWKQRLG
;
A
#
# COMPACT_ATOMS: atom_id res chain seq x y z
N ILE A 1 -16.59 -0.31 -3.55
CA ILE A 1 -16.69 0.36 -2.23
C ILE A 1 -15.90 1.67 -2.33
N PRO A 2 -16.40 2.80 -1.79
CA PRO A 2 -15.70 4.09 -1.87
C PRO A 2 -14.28 4.01 -1.30
N VAL A 3 -13.33 4.68 -1.96
CA VAL A 3 -11.93 4.76 -1.53
C VAL A 3 -11.57 6.22 -1.35
N LEU A 4 -11.00 6.55 -0.18
CA LEU A 4 -10.40 7.86 0.08
C LEU A 4 -8.93 7.83 -0.33
N CYS A 5 -8.47 8.88 -1.02
CA CYS A 5 -7.06 9.07 -1.36
C CYS A 5 -6.37 9.92 -0.30
N ASP A 6 -5.49 9.32 0.50
CA ASP A 6 -4.72 10.03 1.53
C ASP A 6 -3.88 11.17 0.92
N GLY A 7 -3.28 10.91 -0.25
CA GLY A 7 -2.44 11.89 -0.93
C GLY A 7 -3.17 13.20 -1.25
N THR A 8 -4.43 13.13 -1.69
CA THR A 8 -5.23 14.34 -1.97
C THR A 8 -5.91 14.91 -0.73
N ALA A 9 -6.09 14.10 0.32
CA ALA A 9 -6.65 14.55 1.59
C ALA A 9 -5.59 15.23 2.49
N GLN A 10 -4.29 15.04 2.20
CA GLN A 10 -3.18 15.55 2.97
C GLN A 10 -3.31 17.06 3.23
N SER A 11 -3.03 17.49 4.47
CA SER A 11 -3.07 18.90 4.87
C SER A 11 -4.44 19.59 4.69
N THR A 12 -5.53 18.83 4.57
CA THR A 12 -6.91 19.34 4.56
C THR A 12 -7.73 18.69 5.66
N LEU A 13 -8.94 19.21 5.92
CA LEU A 13 -9.92 18.57 6.80
C LEU A 13 -10.24 17.13 6.38
N GLY A 14 -10.10 16.81 5.09
CA GLY A 14 -10.31 15.47 4.53
C GLY A 14 -9.47 14.39 5.22
N MET A 15 -8.27 14.72 5.71
CA MET A 15 -7.41 13.75 6.40
C MET A 15 -8.05 13.19 7.68
N SER A 16 -8.95 13.96 8.32
CA SER A 16 -9.70 13.51 9.51
C SER A 16 -10.60 12.30 9.21
N TYR A 17 -10.97 12.09 7.95
CA TYR A 17 -11.82 10.99 7.51
C TYR A 17 -11.03 9.78 6.99
N SER A 18 -9.71 9.89 6.83
CA SER A 18 -8.88 8.83 6.25
C SER A 18 -8.96 7.54 7.05
N LEU A 19 -8.55 7.55 8.32
CA LEU A 19 -8.54 6.31 9.10
C LEU A 19 -9.95 5.75 9.34
N ALA A 20 -10.94 6.62 9.53
CA ALA A 20 -12.34 6.24 9.68
C ALA A 20 -12.87 5.47 8.45
N SER A 21 -12.40 5.83 7.24
CA SER A 21 -12.77 5.13 6.01
C SER A 21 -12.46 3.64 6.05
N ARG A 22 -11.39 3.20 6.74
CA ARG A 22 -11.05 1.78 6.89
C ARG A 22 -12.21 0.99 7.48
N ASN A 23 -12.77 1.47 8.59
CA ASN A 23 -13.84 0.76 9.30
C ASN A 23 -15.14 0.79 8.48
N LEU A 24 -15.45 1.92 7.85
CA LEU A 24 -16.62 2.04 6.97
C LEU A 24 -16.54 1.08 5.76
N ILE A 25 -15.34 0.90 5.20
CA ILE A 25 -15.09 -0.08 4.15
C ILE A 25 -15.36 -1.49 4.68
N SER A 26 -14.87 -1.83 5.88
CA SER A 26 -15.10 -3.14 6.49
C SER A 26 -16.59 -3.46 6.65
N ASP A 27 -17.36 -2.53 7.19
CA ASP A 27 -18.81 -2.71 7.39
C ASP A 27 -19.54 -2.86 6.05
N MET A 28 -19.16 -2.06 5.05
CA MET A 28 -19.72 -2.15 3.71
C MET A 28 -19.37 -3.49 3.02
N VAL A 29 -18.17 -4.02 3.22
CA VAL A 29 -17.80 -5.36 2.71
C VAL A 29 -18.71 -6.42 3.30
N VAL A 30 -18.88 -6.45 4.62
CA VAL A 30 -19.74 -7.43 5.29
C VAL A 30 -21.17 -7.34 4.75
N ASN A 31 -21.71 -6.12 4.66
CA ASN A 31 -23.05 -5.88 4.15
C ASN A 31 -23.23 -6.42 2.72
N GLN A 32 -22.34 -6.08 1.79
CA GLN A 32 -22.46 -6.48 0.39
C GLN A 32 -22.27 -7.99 0.20
N MET A 33 -21.30 -8.58 0.89
CA MET A 33 -21.01 -10.02 0.78
C MET A 33 -22.15 -10.88 1.33
N GLU A 34 -22.73 -10.52 2.47
CA GLU A 34 -23.86 -11.26 3.06
C GLU A 34 -25.16 -11.03 2.32
N ALA A 35 -25.48 -9.78 1.96
CA ALA A 35 -26.74 -9.46 1.28
C ALA A 35 -26.89 -10.21 -0.06
N GLN A 36 -25.77 -10.51 -0.72
CA GLN A 36 -25.74 -11.23 -2.00
C GLN A 36 -25.32 -12.70 -1.87
N SER A 37 -25.04 -13.19 -0.66
CA SER A 37 -24.59 -14.57 -0.40
C SER A 37 -23.36 -14.98 -1.21
N TYR A 38 -22.39 -14.08 -1.38
CA TYR A 38 -21.16 -14.39 -2.11
C TYR A 38 -20.25 -15.32 -1.31
N HIS A 39 -19.74 -16.38 -1.94
CA HIS A 39 -18.84 -17.38 -1.32
C HIS A 39 -17.36 -16.99 -1.36
N SER A 40 -16.99 -16.07 -2.25
CA SER A 40 -15.61 -15.64 -2.41
C SER A 40 -15.53 -14.23 -2.98
N ALA A 41 -14.34 -13.63 -2.90
CA ALA A 41 -14.08 -12.29 -3.42
C ALA A 41 -12.77 -12.23 -4.21
N ILE A 42 -12.80 -11.50 -5.34
CA ILE A 42 -11.60 -10.96 -5.97
C ILE A 42 -11.56 -9.48 -5.62
N VAL A 43 -10.52 -9.09 -4.89
CA VAL A 43 -10.42 -7.74 -4.32
C VAL A 43 -9.45 -6.92 -5.15
N LEU A 44 -9.96 -5.95 -5.90
CA LEU A 44 -9.14 -4.90 -6.48
C LEU A 44 -8.74 -3.94 -5.36
N SER A 45 -7.45 -3.91 -5.02
CA SER A 45 -6.95 -3.15 -3.88
C SER A 45 -6.06 -2.00 -4.33
N GLY A 46 -6.20 -0.85 -3.66
CA GLY A 46 -5.57 0.40 -4.07
C GLY A 46 -5.04 1.18 -2.88
N CYS A 47 -5.47 2.43 -2.76
CA CYS A 47 -4.94 3.42 -1.82
C CYS A 47 -4.94 2.97 -0.34
N ASP A 48 -3.92 3.40 0.39
CA ASP A 48 -3.64 3.35 1.84
C ASP A 48 -4.56 2.48 2.72
N LYS A 49 -5.81 2.88 2.91
CA LYS A 49 -6.73 2.26 3.90
C LYS A 49 -7.55 1.11 3.32
N SER A 50 -7.71 1.08 2.00
CA SER A 50 -8.60 0.13 1.32
C SER A 50 -8.21 -1.33 1.47
N PRO A 51 -6.92 -1.75 1.40
CA PRO A 51 -6.59 -3.18 1.46
C PRO A 51 -6.97 -3.78 2.81
N PHE A 52 -6.60 -3.11 3.92
CA PHE A 52 -6.95 -3.56 5.26
C PHE A 52 -8.42 -3.31 5.62
N GLY A 53 -9.06 -2.27 5.07
CA GLY A 53 -10.50 -2.08 5.24
C GLY A 53 -11.29 -3.26 4.67
N VAL A 54 -10.92 -3.72 3.47
CA VAL A 54 -11.57 -4.88 2.86
C VAL A 54 -11.19 -6.17 3.58
N LEU A 55 -9.90 -6.36 3.90
CA LEU A 55 -9.42 -7.53 4.65
C LEU A 55 -10.20 -7.72 5.96
N ASN A 56 -10.31 -6.66 6.77
CA ASN A 56 -11.02 -6.68 8.05
C ASN A 56 -12.48 -7.14 7.87
N GLY A 57 -13.20 -6.61 6.89
CA GLY A 57 -14.58 -7.01 6.62
C GLY A 57 -14.69 -8.49 6.23
N LEU A 58 -13.79 -8.95 5.35
CA LEU A 58 -13.77 -10.35 4.89
C LEU A 58 -13.42 -11.33 6.01
N VAL A 59 -12.41 -11.07 6.83
CA VAL A 59 -12.02 -11.98 7.93
C VAL A 59 -13.08 -12.04 9.04
N ASN A 60 -13.72 -10.90 9.35
CA ASN A 60 -14.82 -10.87 10.31
C ASN A 60 -16.04 -11.63 9.78
N LEU A 61 -16.34 -11.49 8.50
CA LEU A 61 -17.41 -12.24 7.89
C LEU A 61 -17.12 -13.74 7.86
N ASP A 62 -15.90 -14.13 7.49
CA ASP A 62 -15.48 -15.53 7.49
C ASP A 62 -15.66 -16.16 8.87
N LEU A 63 -15.17 -15.49 9.92
CA LEU A 63 -15.35 -15.94 11.31
C LEU A 63 -16.84 -16.06 11.68
N THR A 64 -17.66 -15.08 11.29
CA THR A 64 -19.11 -15.11 11.54
C THR A 64 -19.76 -16.32 10.86
N ARG A 65 -19.40 -16.60 9.62
CA ARG A 65 -19.88 -17.77 8.86
C ARG A 65 -19.45 -19.08 9.49
N LEU A 66 -18.18 -19.20 9.87
CA LEU A 66 -17.66 -20.39 10.55
C LEU A 66 -18.42 -20.66 11.87
N ASN A 67 -18.75 -19.61 12.64
CA ASN A 67 -19.57 -19.75 13.85
C ASN A 67 -21.02 -20.20 13.58
N ARG A 68 -21.55 -19.94 12.38
CA ARG A 68 -22.88 -20.41 11.93
C ARG A 68 -22.82 -21.78 11.24
N SER A 69 -21.63 -22.38 11.10
CA SER A 69 -21.40 -23.58 10.28
C SER A 69 -21.72 -23.37 8.79
N ASP A 70 -21.59 -22.14 8.30
CA ASP A 70 -21.73 -21.80 6.88
C ASP A 70 -20.44 -22.10 6.10
N HIS A 71 -20.52 -21.99 4.78
CA HIS A 71 -19.37 -22.11 3.89
C HIS A 71 -18.29 -21.06 4.22
N PRO A 72 -17.01 -21.45 4.39
CA PRO A 72 -15.91 -20.52 4.63
C PRO A 72 -15.74 -19.51 3.49
N LEU A 73 -15.17 -18.35 3.78
CA LEU A 73 -14.96 -17.30 2.80
C LEU A 73 -13.51 -17.32 2.29
N HIS A 74 -13.35 -17.22 0.97
CA HIS A 74 -12.04 -17.15 0.31
C HIS A 74 -11.90 -15.83 -0.43
N ALA A 75 -10.70 -15.24 -0.41
CA ALA A 75 -10.46 -14.04 -1.18
C ALA A 75 -9.03 -13.94 -1.69
N SER A 76 -8.91 -13.47 -2.93
CA SER A 76 -7.64 -13.12 -3.54
C SER A 76 -7.59 -11.63 -3.83
N PHE A 77 -6.49 -10.98 -3.47
CA PHE A 77 -6.27 -9.57 -3.65
C PHE A 77 -5.43 -9.34 -4.92
N ILE A 78 -5.84 -8.34 -5.69
CA ILE A 78 -5.14 -7.86 -6.88
C ILE A 78 -4.75 -6.41 -6.59
N PRO A 79 -3.48 -6.17 -6.21
CA PRO A 79 -2.97 -4.83 -6.04
C PRO A 79 -3.01 -4.03 -7.33
N SER A 80 -3.33 -2.74 -7.23
CA SER A 80 -3.17 -1.80 -8.34
C SER A 80 -1.69 -1.72 -8.73
N HIS A 81 -1.39 -1.45 -9.99
CA HIS A 81 -0.01 -1.28 -10.44
C HIS A 81 0.67 -0.07 -9.75
N VAL A 82 1.99 -0.09 -9.73
CA VAL A 82 2.83 0.97 -9.16
C VAL A 82 3.07 2.01 -10.25
N LEU A 83 2.78 3.27 -9.95
CA LEU A 83 3.09 4.38 -10.82
C LEU A 83 4.51 4.84 -10.59
N LYS A 84 5.21 5.20 -11.68
CA LYS A 84 6.51 5.88 -11.60
C LYS A 84 6.41 7.23 -10.88
N GLY A 85 5.24 7.86 -10.94
CA GLY A 85 5.00 9.22 -10.51
C GLY A 85 5.11 10.22 -11.66
N GLY A 86 4.69 11.44 -11.38
CA GLY A 86 4.72 12.58 -12.27
C GLY A 86 6.11 13.19 -12.46
N THR A 87 6.20 14.18 -13.34
CA THR A 87 7.44 14.94 -13.56
C THR A 87 7.12 16.42 -13.63
N ILE A 88 7.87 17.26 -12.90
CA ILE A 88 7.72 18.71 -13.00
C ILE A 88 8.37 19.17 -14.32
N PRO A 89 7.65 19.86 -15.22
CA PRO A 89 8.25 20.37 -16.45
C PRO A 89 9.41 21.32 -16.14
N GLN A 90 10.50 21.25 -16.90
CA GLN A 90 11.73 22.04 -16.66
C GLN A 90 11.46 23.55 -16.53
N LYS A 91 10.52 24.08 -17.32
CA LYS A 91 10.11 25.48 -17.25
C LYS A 91 9.47 25.82 -15.90
N LEU A 92 8.58 24.95 -15.41
CA LEU A 92 7.89 25.11 -14.13
C LEU A 92 8.85 24.94 -12.95
N GLU A 93 9.78 23.98 -13.04
CA GLU A 93 10.84 23.80 -12.06
C GLU A 93 11.71 25.07 -11.95
N SER A 94 12.13 25.63 -13.09
CA SER A 94 12.92 26.88 -13.12
C SER A 94 12.15 28.05 -12.50
N GLU A 95 10.84 28.13 -12.75
CA GLU A 95 9.97 29.13 -12.13
C GLU A 95 9.91 28.96 -10.60
N LEU A 96 9.68 27.73 -10.11
CA LEU A 96 9.65 27.43 -8.68
C LEU A 96 10.99 27.75 -7.99
N ARG A 97 12.13 27.42 -8.62
CA ARG A 97 13.47 27.77 -8.13
C ARG A 97 13.67 29.29 -8.07
N SER A 98 13.15 30.05 -9.03
CA SER A 98 13.20 31.51 -8.98
C SER A 98 12.35 32.08 -7.82
N ILE A 99 11.19 31.49 -7.54
CA ILE A 99 10.36 31.85 -6.36
C ILE A 99 11.13 31.55 -5.07
N SER A 100 11.81 30.40 -4.98
CA SER A 100 12.67 30.01 -3.86
C SER A 100 13.81 31.03 -3.64
N GLU A 101 14.55 31.41 -4.68
CA GLU A 101 15.59 32.45 -4.57
C GLU A 101 15.04 33.80 -4.11
N LYS A 102 13.87 34.20 -4.63
CA LYS A 102 13.20 35.44 -4.22
C LYS A 102 12.81 35.37 -2.74
N ALA A 103 12.28 34.23 -2.29
CA ALA A 103 11.94 34.00 -0.88
C ALA A 103 13.17 34.19 0.03
N ARG A 104 14.33 33.63 -0.34
CA ARG A 104 15.59 33.84 0.41
C ARG A 104 15.97 35.32 0.48
N LYS A 105 15.96 36.02 -0.66
CA LYS A 105 16.31 37.45 -0.75
C LYS A 105 15.38 38.36 0.08
N THR A 106 14.14 37.95 0.30
CA THR A 106 13.14 38.70 1.08
C THR A 106 13.02 38.23 2.54
N GLY A 107 13.93 37.37 3.02
CA GLY A 107 13.95 36.91 4.42
C GLY A 107 12.93 35.81 4.76
N HIS A 108 12.51 35.03 3.77
CA HIS A 108 11.59 33.89 3.92
C HIS A 108 12.32 32.55 3.68
N GLU A 109 13.43 32.32 4.39
CA GLU A 109 14.31 31.14 4.22
C GLU A 109 13.55 29.82 4.34
N ASN A 110 12.76 29.63 5.39
CA ASN A 110 11.96 28.42 5.57
C ASN A 110 11.06 28.10 4.35
N LEU A 111 10.51 29.13 3.70
CA LEU A 111 9.66 28.93 2.53
C LEU A 111 10.47 28.55 1.28
N ALA A 112 11.69 29.07 1.15
CA ALA A 112 12.61 28.67 0.09
C ALA A 112 13.04 27.21 0.25
N ASP A 113 13.37 26.81 1.48
CA ASP A 113 13.78 25.45 1.79
C ASP A 113 12.63 24.46 1.57
N ASP A 114 11.39 24.81 1.96
CA ASP A 114 10.20 24.02 1.66
C ASP A 114 10.02 23.81 0.13
N ILE A 115 10.25 24.85 -0.69
CA ILE A 115 10.15 24.74 -2.16
C ILE A 115 11.23 23.79 -2.69
N ASP A 116 12.48 24.01 -2.30
CA ASP A 116 13.61 23.25 -2.81
C ASP A 116 13.53 21.77 -2.39
N GLU A 117 13.17 21.49 -1.14
CA GLU A 117 12.96 20.11 -0.68
C GLU A 117 11.79 19.46 -1.43
N THR A 118 10.69 20.19 -1.67
CA THR A 118 9.54 19.64 -2.40
C THR A 118 9.89 19.33 -3.86
N LEU A 119 10.77 20.11 -4.49
CA LEU A 119 11.26 19.88 -5.85
C LEU A 119 12.12 18.60 -5.97
N ASP A 120 12.78 18.17 -4.89
CA ASP A 120 13.60 16.96 -4.89
C ASP A 120 12.76 15.66 -4.78
N TYR A 121 11.48 15.77 -4.40
CA TYR A 121 10.58 14.63 -4.36
C TYR A 121 9.92 14.36 -5.72
N ILE A 122 9.61 13.09 -5.96
CA ILE A 122 8.76 12.66 -7.08
C ILE A 122 7.43 13.42 -7.02
N LEU A 123 6.98 13.97 -8.14
CA LEU A 123 5.70 14.65 -8.21
C LEU A 123 4.58 13.60 -8.12
N GLN A 124 3.77 13.70 -7.08
CA GLN A 124 2.69 12.76 -6.74
C GLN A 124 1.65 13.48 -5.89
N CYS A 125 0.52 12.84 -5.58
CA CYS A 125 -0.60 13.50 -4.91
C CYS A 125 -0.18 14.27 -3.65
N SER A 126 0.70 13.69 -2.82
CA SER A 126 1.17 14.33 -1.59
C SER A 126 2.13 15.50 -1.82
N SER A 127 3.09 15.40 -2.75
CA SER A 127 4.00 16.52 -3.07
C SER A 127 3.28 17.63 -3.81
N ASN A 128 2.31 17.31 -4.68
CA ASN A 128 1.41 18.30 -5.27
C ASN A 128 0.59 19.04 -4.19
N GLN A 129 0.09 18.31 -3.19
CA GLN A 129 -0.61 18.90 -2.06
C GLN A 129 0.31 19.73 -1.15
N ALA A 130 1.59 19.35 -1.02
CA ALA A 130 2.60 20.15 -0.34
C ALA A 130 2.85 21.48 -1.08
N PHE A 131 3.00 21.44 -2.42
CA PHE A 131 3.08 22.65 -3.23
C PHE A 131 1.85 23.55 -3.04
N GLN A 132 0.64 23.00 -2.90
CA GLN A 132 -0.54 23.83 -2.63
C GLN A 132 -0.38 24.67 -1.35
N GLY A 133 0.07 24.07 -0.25
CA GLY A 133 0.32 24.78 1.00
C GLY A 133 1.46 25.81 0.90
N ILE A 134 2.53 25.46 0.18
CA ILE A 134 3.67 26.35 -0.10
C ILE A 134 3.22 27.56 -0.92
N LEU A 135 2.50 27.36 -2.02
CA LEU A 135 2.04 28.42 -2.91
C LEU A 135 1.04 29.35 -2.21
N GLN A 136 0.18 28.82 -1.33
CA GLN A 136 -0.67 29.64 -0.47
C GLN A 136 0.15 30.59 0.42
N ARG A 137 1.23 30.08 1.04
CA ARG A 137 2.16 30.91 1.83
C ARG A 137 2.88 31.94 0.94
N CYS A 138 3.32 31.57 -0.25
CA CYS A 138 3.93 32.50 -1.23
C CYS A 138 3.00 33.68 -1.57
N VAL A 139 1.69 33.43 -1.71
CA VAL A 139 0.70 34.49 -1.94
C VAL A 139 0.59 35.41 -0.71
N GLN A 140 0.53 34.85 0.50
CA GLN A 140 0.43 35.63 1.75
C GLN A 140 1.59 36.61 1.93
N VAL A 141 2.81 36.18 1.58
CA VAL A 141 4.02 37.01 1.64
C VAL A 141 4.29 37.81 0.35
N LYS A 142 3.34 37.83 -0.60
CA LYS A 142 3.41 38.58 -1.86
C LYS A 142 4.60 38.20 -2.76
N LEU A 143 5.08 36.96 -2.69
CA LEU A 143 6.10 36.45 -3.60
C LEU A 143 5.52 36.19 -5.00
N ILE A 144 4.27 35.72 -5.07
CA ILE A 144 3.49 35.47 -6.29
C ILE A 144 2.07 36.02 -6.16
N SER A 145 1.38 36.23 -7.28
CA SER A 145 -0.04 36.61 -7.26
C SER A 145 -0.96 35.40 -7.06
N ALA A 146 -2.23 35.64 -6.71
CA ALA A 146 -3.24 34.58 -6.66
C ALA A 146 -3.48 33.91 -8.03
N ALA A 147 -3.30 34.68 -9.12
CA ALA A 147 -3.40 34.15 -10.48
C ALA A 147 -2.22 33.21 -10.81
N ASP A 148 -1.01 33.59 -10.40
CA ASP A 148 0.19 32.75 -10.57
C ASP A 148 0.05 31.45 -9.79
N HIS A 149 -0.37 31.52 -8.53
CA HIS A 149 -0.66 30.33 -7.73
C HIS A 149 -1.63 29.40 -8.47
N LYS A 150 -2.77 29.91 -8.95
CA LYS A 150 -3.75 29.05 -9.62
C LYS A 150 -3.23 28.43 -10.92
N ARG A 151 -2.37 29.13 -11.66
CA ARG A 151 -1.73 28.60 -12.86
C ARG A 151 -0.73 27.49 -12.51
N ILE A 152 0.20 27.76 -11.60
CA ILE A 152 1.22 26.82 -11.15
C ILE A 152 0.57 25.54 -10.58
N GLU A 153 -0.47 25.68 -9.75
CA GLU A 153 -1.22 24.55 -9.19
C GLU A 153 -1.81 23.65 -10.29
N LYS A 154 -2.38 24.25 -11.35
CA LYS A 154 -2.93 23.48 -12.49
C LYS A 154 -1.83 22.76 -13.26
N GLU A 155 -0.71 23.43 -13.51
CA GLU A 155 0.42 22.83 -14.22
C GLU A 155 1.00 21.65 -13.42
N LEU A 156 1.17 21.79 -12.10
CA LEU A 156 1.58 20.68 -11.23
C LEU A 156 0.55 19.54 -11.27
N ALA A 157 -0.74 19.84 -11.11
CA ALA A 157 -1.80 18.83 -11.06
C ALA A 157 -1.87 17.97 -12.34
N ILE A 158 -1.77 18.58 -13.52
CA ILE A 158 -1.78 17.87 -14.82
C ILE A 158 -0.58 16.91 -14.94
N ASN A 159 0.53 17.25 -14.32
CA ASN A 159 1.75 16.46 -14.37
C ASN A 159 1.93 15.51 -13.17
N THR A 160 0.99 15.48 -12.21
CA THR A 160 1.16 14.79 -10.92
C THR A 160 1.01 13.27 -11.00
N CYS A 161 0.12 12.78 -11.85
CA CYS A 161 -0.23 11.36 -11.87
C CYS A 161 -0.50 10.89 -13.29
N ASP A 162 -0.28 9.60 -13.53
CA ASP A 162 -0.68 8.95 -14.77
C ASP A 162 -2.21 8.90 -14.90
N SER A 163 -2.70 9.11 -16.12
CA SER A 163 -4.12 9.02 -16.48
C SER A 163 -4.76 7.65 -16.21
N GLN A 164 -3.97 6.57 -16.21
CA GLN A 164 -4.44 5.22 -15.94
C GLN A 164 -4.73 5.01 -14.44
N GLY A 165 -4.18 5.86 -13.57
CA GLY A 165 -4.30 5.76 -12.11
C GLY A 165 -3.58 4.56 -11.52
N GLY A 166 -3.20 4.60 -10.24
CA GLY A 166 -2.43 3.52 -9.62
C GLY A 166 -1.95 3.89 -8.22
N ILE A 167 -1.04 3.11 -7.66
CA ILE A 167 -0.43 3.41 -6.36
C ILE A 167 0.92 4.11 -6.59
N CYS A 168 1.12 5.20 -5.87
CA CYS A 168 2.35 5.99 -5.80
C CYS A 168 3.61 5.13 -5.57
N ALA A 169 4.78 5.50 -6.12
CA ALA A 169 6.06 4.79 -5.92
C ALA A 169 6.64 4.89 -4.50
N PHE A 170 6.12 5.80 -3.67
CA PHE A 170 6.54 5.99 -2.29
C PHE A 170 6.28 4.71 -1.47
N TYR A 171 7.24 4.32 -0.64
CA TYR A 171 7.05 3.23 0.32
C TYR A 171 6.31 3.67 1.58
N GLY A 172 5.19 4.37 1.39
CA GLY A 172 4.23 4.72 2.43
C GLY A 172 3.26 3.58 2.73
N THR A 173 2.17 3.88 3.46
CA THR A 173 1.18 2.85 3.84
C THR A 173 0.57 2.16 2.61
N GLY A 174 0.40 2.83 1.48
CA GLY A 174 -0.13 2.26 0.24
C GLY A 174 0.64 1.02 -0.21
N ASN A 175 1.93 1.17 -0.50
CA ASN A 175 2.77 0.02 -0.88
C ASN A 175 3.11 -0.89 0.29
N SER A 176 3.22 -0.34 1.52
CA SER A 176 3.42 -1.19 2.70
C SER A 176 2.24 -2.15 2.88
N SER A 177 1.00 -1.68 2.73
CA SER A 177 -0.20 -2.50 2.87
C SER A 177 -0.33 -3.55 1.76
N ARG A 178 0.11 -3.23 0.54
CA ARG A 178 0.28 -4.21 -0.54
C ARG A 178 1.21 -5.34 -0.09
N ILE A 179 2.44 -5.02 0.30
CA ILE A 179 3.43 -6.02 0.74
C ILE A 179 2.92 -6.80 1.95
N ALA A 180 2.21 -6.16 2.88
CA ALA A 180 1.60 -6.81 4.02
C ALA A 180 0.54 -7.84 3.58
N VAL A 181 -0.38 -7.49 2.69
CA VAL A 181 -1.42 -8.41 2.19
C VAL A 181 -0.80 -9.54 1.35
N SER A 182 0.23 -9.25 0.56
CA SER A 182 0.98 -10.27 -0.18
C SER A 182 1.70 -11.25 0.74
N SER A 183 2.36 -10.76 1.80
CA SER A 183 3.05 -11.58 2.82
C SER A 183 2.11 -12.29 3.78
N LEU A 184 0.85 -11.84 3.90
CA LEU A 184 -0.23 -12.64 4.48
C LEU A 184 -0.63 -13.84 3.59
N GLY A 185 -0.11 -13.93 2.37
CA GLY A 185 -0.40 -15.01 1.44
C GLY A 185 -1.71 -14.82 0.67
N LEU A 186 -2.23 -13.59 0.56
CA LEU A 186 -3.52 -13.30 -0.07
C LEU A 186 -3.42 -12.78 -1.51
N VAL A 187 -2.22 -12.72 -2.07
CA VAL A 187 -1.97 -12.22 -3.43
C VAL A 187 -1.30 -13.31 -4.25
N HIS A 188 -1.77 -13.48 -5.48
CA HIS A 188 -1.18 -14.40 -6.46
C HIS A 188 0.12 -13.80 -7.03
N PRO A 189 1.20 -14.59 -7.22
CA PRO A 189 2.49 -14.09 -7.71
C PRO A 189 2.40 -13.25 -8.98
N ASP A 190 1.62 -13.71 -9.97
CA ASP A 190 1.47 -13.06 -11.29
C ASP A 190 0.96 -11.61 -11.25
N VAL A 191 0.35 -11.18 -10.15
CA VAL A 191 -0.24 -9.84 -10.01
C VAL A 191 0.29 -9.07 -8.80
N GLU A 192 1.33 -9.58 -8.15
CA GLU A 192 1.79 -9.06 -6.86
C GLU A 192 2.32 -7.62 -6.96
N LEU A 193 3.21 -7.40 -7.92
CA LEU A 193 3.89 -6.13 -8.11
C LEU A 193 4.12 -5.87 -9.60
N LEU A 194 3.27 -5.02 -10.18
CA LEU A 194 3.27 -4.69 -11.60
C LEU A 194 3.48 -3.20 -11.80
N THR A 195 4.06 -2.81 -12.93
CA THR A 195 4.17 -1.40 -13.38
C THR A 195 2.99 -0.96 -14.23
N GLU A 196 2.20 -1.90 -14.75
CA GLU A 196 1.01 -1.68 -15.59
C GLU A 196 -0.18 -2.48 -15.05
N PRO A 197 -1.43 -2.11 -15.39
CA PRO A 197 -2.59 -2.92 -15.05
C PRO A 197 -2.41 -4.40 -15.45
N PRO A 198 -2.90 -5.35 -14.64
CA PRO A 198 -2.77 -6.77 -14.93
C PRO A 198 -3.46 -7.14 -16.25
N THR A 199 -2.79 -7.95 -17.05
CA THR A 199 -3.34 -8.51 -18.29
C THR A 199 -4.45 -9.52 -18.00
N GLN A 200 -5.30 -9.79 -18.99
CA GLN A 200 -6.35 -10.80 -18.87
C GLN A 200 -5.80 -12.19 -18.46
N THR A 201 -4.63 -12.57 -18.98
CA THR A 201 -3.97 -13.85 -18.64
C THR A 201 -3.58 -13.90 -17.15
N GLN A 202 -3.01 -12.82 -16.62
CA GLN A 202 -2.67 -12.73 -15.19
C GLN A 202 -3.92 -12.74 -14.30
N ILE A 203 -5.01 -12.08 -14.74
CA ILE A 203 -6.29 -12.17 -14.02
C ILE A 203 -6.85 -13.61 -14.04
N GLN A 204 -6.74 -14.31 -15.17
CA GLN A 204 -7.19 -15.69 -15.29
C GLN A 204 -6.43 -16.64 -14.35
N SER A 205 -5.13 -16.44 -14.14
CA SER A 205 -4.37 -17.27 -13.20
C SER A 205 -4.82 -17.05 -11.75
N VAL A 206 -5.06 -15.80 -11.35
CA VAL A 206 -5.65 -15.46 -10.05
C VAL A 206 -6.99 -16.17 -9.83
N VAL A 207 -7.89 -16.08 -10.82
CA VAL A 207 -9.21 -16.71 -10.78
C VAL A 207 -9.06 -18.22 -10.65
N LYS A 208 -8.25 -18.85 -11.51
CA LYS A 208 -8.04 -20.31 -11.52
C LYS A 208 -7.52 -20.80 -10.16
N SER A 209 -6.56 -20.10 -9.57
CA SER A 209 -6.01 -20.43 -8.26
C SER A 209 -7.06 -20.33 -7.16
N LEU A 210 -7.87 -19.25 -7.12
CA LEU A 210 -8.97 -19.10 -6.17
C LEU A 210 -10.00 -20.23 -6.28
N PHE A 211 -10.43 -20.59 -7.50
CA PHE A 211 -11.37 -21.68 -7.72
C PHE A 211 -10.81 -23.05 -7.29
N SER A 212 -9.48 -23.25 -7.33
CA SER A 212 -8.84 -24.50 -6.90
C SER A 212 -8.87 -24.73 -5.38
N VAL A 213 -9.15 -23.68 -4.60
CA VAL A 213 -9.16 -23.71 -3.13
C VAL A 213 -10.48 -23.34 -2.48
N ILE A 214 -11.46 -22.84 -3.24
CA ILE A 214 -12.72 -22.31 -2.68
C ILE A 214 -13.53 -23.33 -1.86
N GLN A 215 -13.35 -24.64 -2.07
CA GLN A 215 -14.02 -25.69 -1.29
C GLN A 215 -13.20 -26.17 -0.08
N LYS A 216 -12.04 -25.56 0.17
CA LYS A 216 -11.05 -26.04 1.15
C LYS A 216 -10.95 -25.07 2.32
N ALA A 217 -11.43 -25.49 3.49
CA ALA A 217 -11.51 -24.65 4.68
C ALA A 217 -10.13 -24.14 5.16
N GLU A 218 -9.06 -24.90 4.91
CA GLU A 218 -7.69 -24.53 5.25
C GLU A 218 -7.14 -23.33 4.45
N PHE A 219 -7.83 -22.95 3.36
CA PHE A 219 -7.55 -21.75 2.55
C PHE A 219 -8.56 -20.62 2.77
N SER A 220 -9.46 -20.75 3.77
CA SER A 220 -10.32 -19.64 4.18
C SER A 220 -9.49 -18.42 4.56
N ILE A 221 -10.03 -17.23 4.32
CA ILE A 221 -9.28 -15.98 4.48
C ILE A 221 -8.81 -15.78 5.93
N SER A 222 -9.64 -16.11 6.93
CA SER A 222 -9.26 -16.03 8.35
C SER A 222 -8.13 -17.01 8.70
N THR A 223 -8.15 -18.22 8.11
CA THR A 223 -7.10 -19.22 8.31
C THR A 223 -5.78 -18.79 7.66
N ILE A 224 -5.81 -18.26 6.43
CA ILE A 224 -4.61 -17.76 5.77
C ILE A 224 -3.99 -16.61 6.57
N VAL A 225 -4.80 -15.63 6.98
CA VAL A 225 -4.32 -14.45 7.73
C VAL A 225 -3.68 -14.86 9.05
N SER A 226 -4.37 -15.68 9.85
CA SER A 226 -3.88 -16.10 11.16
C SER A 226 -2.58 -16.88 11.10
N LYS A 227 -2.42 -17.77 10.10
CA LYS A 227 -1.20 -18.55 9.92
C LYS A 227 -0.02 -17.75 9.36
N ASN A 228 -0.29 -16.64 8.67
CA ASN A 228 0.74 -15.83 8.01
C ASN A 228 1.09 -14.53 8.74
N ILE A 229 0.40 -14.17 9.83
CA ILE A 229 0.61 -12.89 10.51
C ILE A 229 2.07 -12.67 10.93
N GLU A 230 2.75 -13.69 11.46
CA GLU A 230 4.15 -13.57 11.85
C GLU A 230 5.07 -13.31 10.65
N ASN A 231 4.85 -14.02 9.53
CA ASN A 231 5.60 -13.79 8.29
C ASN A 231 5.43 -12.35 7.83
N SER A 232 4.18 -11.86 7.82
CA SER A 232 3.89 -10.48 7.41
C SER A 232 4.55 -9.46 8.33
N ILE A 233 4.52 -9.65 9.65
CA ILE A 233 5.20 -8.77 10.60
C ILE A 233 6.72 -8.76 10.33
N ARG A 234 7.34 -9.93 10.11
CA ARG A 234 8.78 -10.04 9.83
C ARG A 234 9.15 -9.34 8.52
N VAL A 235 8.41 -9.57 7.44
CA VAL A 235 8.61 -8.91 6.14
C VAL A 235 8.45 -7.38 6.28
N MET A 236 7.44 -6.90 6.99
CA MET A 236 7.25 -5.45 7.15
C MET A 236 8.38 -4.78 7.92
N ASN A 237 8.93 -5.45 8.94
CA ASN A 237 10.08 -4.92 9.69
C ASN A 237 11.37 -5.00 8.86
N ALA A 238 11.53 -6.04 8.05
CA ALA A 238 12.70 -6.20 7.20
C ALA A 238 12.76 -5.19 6.04
N THR A 239 11.60 -4.69 5.62
CA THR A 239 11.49 -3.78 4.49
C THR A 239 11.42 -2.31 4.90
N GLY A 240 11.33 -2.00 6.21
CA GLY A 240 11.13 -0.62 6.68
C GLY A 240 9.71 -0.08 6.40
N GLY A 241 8.70 -0.96 6.44
CA GLY A 241 7.32 -0.59 6.14
C GLY A 241 6.70 0.45 7.07
N SER A 242 5.64 1.10 6.60
CA SER A 242 4.93 2.17 7.33
C SER A 242 4.52 1.75 8.74
N THR A 243 4.78 2.61 9.72
CA THR A 243 4.34 2.44 11.12
C THR A 243 2.82 2.39 11.27
N ASN A 244 2.06 2.94 10.32
CA ASN A 244 0.60 2.82 10.31
C ASN A 244 0.14 1.36 10.21
N LEU A 245 0.94 0.47 9.61
CA LEU A 245 0.57 -0.93 9.48
C LEU A 245 0.44 -1.65 10.80
N VAL A 246 1.11 -1.21 11.86
CA VAL A 246 0.93 -1.78 13.20
C VAL A 246 -0.56 -1.70 13.60
N LYS A 247 -1.19 -0.53 13.39
CA LYS A 247 -2.63 -0.32 13.67
C LYS A 247 -3.53 -1.13 12.76
N HIS A 248 -3.10 -1.37 11.51
CA HIS A 248 -3.84 -2.14 10.53
C HIS A 248 -3.79 -3.64 10.81
N MET A 249 -2.62 -4.18 11.13
CA MET A 249 -2.41 -5.58 11.49
C MET A 249 -3.12 -5.93 12.80
N VAL A 250 -3.01 -5.07 13.83
CA VAL A 250 -3.76 -5.25 15.07
C VAL A 250 -5.26 -5.30 14.79
N ALA A 251 -5.78 -4.36 13.98
CA ALA A 251 -7.19 -4.38 13.61
C ALA A 251 -7.58 -5.64 12.83
N ALA A 252 -6.78 -6.08 11.85
CA ALA A 252 -7.06 -7.30 11.09
C ALA A 252 -7.14 -8.53 11.98
N MET A 253 -6.24 -8.67 12.95
CA MET A 253 -6.25 -9.79 13.89
C MET A 253 -7.45 -9.74 14.83
N LEU A 254 -7.83 -8.56 15.32
CA LEU A 254 -9.04 -8.38 16.13
C LEU A 254 -10.31 -8.73 15.34
N TYR A 255 -10.43 -8.27 14.08
CA TYR A 255 -11.56 -8.63 13.20
C TYR A 255 -11.56 -10.12 12.86
N ALA A 256 -10.39 -10.76 12.79
CA ALA A 256 -10.26 -12.21 12.62
C ALA A 256 -10.54 -13.02 13.91
N GLY A 257 -10.95 -12.36 15.01
CA GLY A 257 -11.35 -13.02 16.26
C GLY A 257 -10.21 -13.33 17.23
N TYR A 258 -9.00 -12.84 16.96
CA TYR A 258 -7.85 -13.04 17.84
C TYR A 258 -7.74 -11.92 18.85
N ARG A 259 -7.48 -12.26 20.11
CA ARG A 259 -6.96 -11.29 21.08
C ARG A 259 -5.52 -10.98 20.70
N PHE A 260 -5.32 -9.85 20.04
CA PHE A 260 -4.03 -9.42 19.53
C PHE A 260 -3.88 -7.92 19.74
N ASP A 261 -2.75 -7.51 20.31
CA ASP A 261 -2.48 -6.10 20.57
C ASP A 261 -1.06 -5.68 20.12
N LEU A 262 -0.66 -4.46 20.51
CA LEU A 262 0.66 -3.93 20.19
C LEU A 262 1.79 -4.77 20.79
N TRP A 263 1.57 -5.39 21.95
CA TRP A 263 2.58 -6.17 22.66
C TRP A 263 2.80 -7.53 21.97
N ASP A 264 1.76 -8.12 21.39
CA ASP A 264 1.91 -9.29 20.53
C ASP A 264 2.73 -8.98 19.29
N TYR A 265 2.44 -7.86 18.62
CA TYR A 265 3.25 -7.40 17.49
C TYR A 265 4.72 -7.21 17.89
N GLN A 266 4.96 -6.50 19.01
CA GLN A 266 6.31 -6.26 19.52
C GLN A 266 7.03 -7.56 19.88
N ARG A 267 6.34 -8.52 20.50
CA ARG A 267 6.89 -9.83 20.84
C ARG A 267 7.34 -10.57 19.59
N ILE A 268 6.53 -10.59 18.53
CA ILE A 268 6.88 -11.24 17.26
C ILE A 268 8.09 -10.56 16.61
N ARG A 269 8.07 -9.22 16.55
CA ARG A 269 9.18 -8.41 16.01
C ARG A 269 10.49 -8.63 16.76
N ASN A 270 10.44 -8.71 18.10
CA ASN A 270 11.63 -8.80 18.94
C ASN A 270 12.08 -10.25 19.21
N ALA A 271 11.31 -11.26 18.76
CA ALA A 271 11.65 -12.66 18.96
C ALA A 271 12.93 -13.08 18.22
N HIS A 272 13.31 -12.35 17.17
CA HIS A 272 14.51 -12.59 16.39
C HIS A 272 15.02 -11.26 15.80
N PRO A 273 16.34 -11.03 15.68
CA PRO A 273 16.86 -9.87 14.95
C PRO A 273 16.39 -9.89 13.49
N ILE A 274 15.78 -8.81 13.02
CA ILE A 274 15.28 -8.72 11.64
C ILE A 274 16.23 -7.79 10.87
N PRO A 275 16.92 -8.28 9.82
CA PRO A 275 17.78 -7.43 9.00
C PRO A 275 16.94 -6.44 8.19
N ASP A 276 17.48 -5.24 7.98
CA ASP A 276 16.97 -4.35 6.93
C ASP A 276 17.49 -4.85 5.58
N ILE A 277 16.56 -5.36 4.76
CA ILE A 277 16.87 -5.95 3.45
C ILE A 277 16.44 -5.03 2.31
N PHE A 278 15.87 -3.87 2.61
CA PHE A 278 15.30 -2.99 1.60
C PHE A 278 15.93 -1.61 1.67
N ASP A 279 17.03 -1.44 0.92
CA ASP A 279 17.70 -0.17 0.74
C ASP A 279 16.80 0.76 -0.11
N TYR A 280 15.80 1.37 0.53
CA TYR A 280 14.82 2.26 -0.07
C TYR A 280 15.31 3.72 -0.10
N SER A 281 15.12 4.42 -1.21
CA SER A 281 15.42 5.85 -1.33
C SER A 281 14.64 6.51 -2.47
N LEU A 282 13.85 7.52 -2.12
CA LEU A 282 13.10 8.36 -3.07
C LEU A 282 13.99 9.21 -3.98
N THR A 283 15.21 9.54 -3.54
CA THR A 283 16.11 10.47 -4.24
C THR A 283 17.21 9.77 -5.03
N LYS A 284 17.39 8.46 -4.81
CA LYS A 284 18.43 7.65 -5.48
C LYS A 284 17.86 6.61 -6.45
N GLY A 285 16.58 6.76 -6.84
CA GLY A 285 15.91 5.82 -7.75
C GLY A 285 15.75 4.40 -7.20
N ARG A 286 15.70 4.26 -5.87
CA ARG A 286 15.52 2.99 -5.17
C ARG A 286 14.13 2.95 -4.53
N ASP A 287 13.09 3.06 -5.37
CA ASP A 287 11.70 3.12 -4.94
C ASP A 287 10.92 1.83 -5.27
N ILE A 288 9.61 1.83 -4.98
CA ILE A 288 8.76 0.67 -5.25
C ILE A 288 8.51 0.46 -6.73
N PHE A 289 8.59 1.51 -7.56
CA PHE A 289 8.50 1.37 -9.00
C PHE A 289 9.71 0.62 -9.54
N ALA A 290 10.92 0.92 -9.04
CA ALA A 290 12.13 0.17 -9.37
C ALA A 290 12.02 -1.32 -8.96
N LEU A 291 11.46 -1.62 -7.78
CA LEU A 291 11.20 -3.00 -7.37
C LEU A 291 10.17 -3.68 -8.29
N ALA A 292 9.11 -2.97 -8.70
CA ALA A 292 8.12 -3.47 -9.64
C ALA A 292 8.75 -3.80 -11.00
N GLN A 293 9.64 -2.94 -11.50
CA GLN A 293 10.41 -3.22 -12.71
C GLN A 293 11.28 -4.47 -12.56
N GLN A 294 11.96 -4.64 -11.42
CA GLN A 294 12.72 -5.86 -11.15
C GLN A 294 11.84 -7.12 -11.13
N CYS A 295 10.58 -7.01 -10.66
CA CYS A 295 9.63 -8.10 -10.69
C CYS A 295 9.17 -8.43 -12.11
N CYS A 296 8.82 -7.41 -12.90
CA CYS A 296 8.44 -7.59 -14.31
C CYS A 296 9.60 -8.15 -15.16
N ASP A 297 10.85 -7.79 -14.84
CA ASP A 297 12.06 -8.30 -15.51
C ASP A 297 12.47 -9.71 -15.03
N GLY A 298 11.80 -10.28 -14.03
CA GLY A 298 12.16 -11.58 -13.44
C GLY A 298 13.41 -11.57 -12.56
N LYS A 299 13.95 -10.40 -12.21
CA LYS A 299 15.08 -10.24 -11.28
C LYS A 299 14.68 -10.43 -9.82
N SER A 300 13.39 -10.23 -9.52
CA SER A 300 12.79 -10.47 -8.21
C SER A 300 11.44 -11.16 -8.40
N ARG A 301 11.04 -11.99 -7.43
CA ARG A 301 9.69 -12.57 -7.30
C ARG A 301 8.87 -11.87 -6.21
N GLY A 302 9.16 -10.59 -5.95
CA GLY A 302 8.47 -9.80 -4.93
C GLY A 302 8.69 -10.33 -3.51
N VAL A 303 7.60 -10.57 -2.79
CA VAL A 303 7.60 -11.09 -1.42
C VAL A 303 8.24 -12.46 -1.33
N GLU A 304 8.22 -13.29 -2.38
CA GLU A 304 8.96 -14.56 -2.39
C GLU A 304 10.46 -14.33 -2.24
N THR A 305 11.03 -13.34 -2.94
CA THR A 305 12.43 -12.95 -2.76
C THR A 305 12.66 -12.51 -1.32
N MET A 306 11.78 -11.66 -0.77
CA MET A 306 11.92 -11.13 0.60
C MET A 306 11.90 -12.24 1.64
N ILE A 307 10.96 -13.18 1.54
CA ILE A 307 10.88 -14.34 2.45
C ILE A 307 12.11 -15.23 2.29
N ASN A 308 12.55 -15.50 1.05
CA ASN A 308 13.76 -16.28 0.82
C ASN A 308 15.00 -15.64 1.47
N THR A 309 15.19 -14.33 1.28
CA THR A 309 16.30 -13.59 1.89
C THR A 309 16.22 -13.62 3.42
N LEU A 310 15.02 -13.55 4.02
CA LEU A 310 14.86 -13.70 5.47
C LEU A 310 15.25 -15.10 5.95
N VAL A 311 14.87 -16.15 5.21
CA VAL A 311 15.28 -17.52 5.51
C VAL A 311 16.81 -17.69 5.42
N GLU A 312 17.44 -17.10 4.40
CA GLU A 312 18.90 -17.11 4.24
C GLU A 312 19.63 -16.37 5.37
N ASN A 313 18.97 -15.40 6.01
CA ASN A 313 19.45 -14.67 7.19
C ASN A 313 18.96 -15.31 8.51
N GLU A 314 18.57 -16.59 8.47
CA GLU A 314 18.16 -17.38 9.65
C GLU A 314 16.93 -16.84 10.41
N VAL A 315 16.20 -15.89 9.82
CA VAL A 315 14.95 -15.39 10.38
C VAL A 315 13.92 -16.51 10.29
N PRO A 316 13.26 -16.89 11.39
CA PRO A 316 12.31 -17.98 11.37
C PRO A 316 11.11 -17.54 10.52
N MET A 317 10.78 -18.31 9.48
CA MET A 317 9.62 -18.06 8.63
C MET A 317 8.72 -19.30 8.63
N ALA A 318 7.42 -19.10 8.75
CA ALA A 318 6.45 -20.18 8.67
C ALA A 318 6.26 -20.57 7.19
N LEU A 319 7.03 -21.54 6.69
CA LEU A 319 7.03 -21.89 5.26
C LEU A 319 5.96 -22.91 4.86
N ALA A 320 5.49 -23.74 5.80
CA ALA A 320 4.50 -24.78 5.53
C ALA A 320 3.04 -24.27 5.56
N VAL A 321 2.83 -22.98 5.76
CA VAL A 321 1.50 -22.37 5.85
C VAL A 321 0.94 -22.08 4.45
N PRO A 322 -0.39 -22.16 4.26
CA PRO A 322 -1.02 -21.97 2.97
C PRO A 322 -1.05 -20.51 2.54
N THR A 323 -1.09 -20.31 1.23
CA THR A 323 -1.40 -19.05 0.56
C THR A 323 -2.57 -19.26 -0.42
N ILE A 324 -3.23 -18.19 -0.84
CA ILE A 324 -4.42 -18.25 -1.69
C ILE A 324 -4.15 -18.82 -3.10
N SER A 325 -2.88 -18.96 -3.50
CA SER A 325 -2.51 -19.64 -4.75
C SER A 325 -2.77 -21.15 -4.73
N GLY A 326 -3.18 -21.73 -3.60
CA GLY A 326 -3.31 -23.19 -3.42
C GLY A 326 -2.01 -23.88 -3.07
N GLN A 327 -0.96 -23.11 -2.81
CA GLN A 327 0.37 -23.58 -2.42
C GLN A 327 0.76 -23.02 -1.06
N THR A 328 1.68 -23.73 -0.39
CA THR A 328 2.40 -23.21 0.78
C THR A 328 3.53 -22.28 0.35
N TRP A 329 4.04 -21.44 1.26
CA TRP A 329 5.25 -20.65 0.97
C TRP A 329 6.42 -21.53 0.54
N LYS A 330 6.63 -22.69 1.17
CA LYS A 330 7.69 -23.64 0.80
C LYS A 330 7.60 -24.06 -0.67
N GLN A 331 6.40 -24.30 -1.17
CA GLN A 331 6.17 -24.67 -2.57
C GLN A 331 6.32 -23.49 -3.53
N ARG A 332 6.02 -22.27 -3.09
CA ARG A 332 6.25 -21.05 -3.88
C ARG A 332 7.73 -20.70 -4.00
N LEU A 333 8.51 -20.95 -2.94
CA LEU A 333 9.93 -20.61 -2.91
C LEU A 333 10.81 -21.61 -3.70
N GLY A 334 10.45 -22.89 -3.69
CA GLY A 334 11.17 -23.97 -4.40
C GLY A 334 11.00 -23.92 -5.91
#